data_AF-A0A3D1KVC1-F1
#
_entry.id   AF-A0A3D1KVC1-F1
#
_cell.length_a   1.000
_cell.length_b   1.000
_cell.length_c   1.000
_cell.angle_alpha   90.00
_cell.angle_beta   90.00
_cell.angle_gamma   90.00
#
_symmetry.space_group_name_H-M   'P 1'
#
loop_
_entity.id
_entity.type
_entity.pdbx_description
1 polymer ?
#
loop_
_entity_poly.entity_id
_entity_poly.type
_entity_poly.pdbx_seq_one_letter_code
_entity_poly.pdbx_strand_id
1 'polypeptide(L)'
;MKKFKLLFLLLLVTAITFAQESPRKQATGKIGAATAIVDYGSPSVKGRTIWGELVPYGKVWRAGANENTTFSFDKDVKIGNTKIKAGKYGFFIIPNENKEWVIILNSKNDAWGSNGYNQELDVLRMDVKPINTETNQEALDYAIGEKEIVIKWAKVKIVIPVQ
;
A
#
# COMPACT_ATOMS: atom_id res chain seq x y z
N MET A 1 -66.26 17.24 -15.41
CA MET A 1 -64.95 17.93 -15.33
C MET A 1 -63.86 16.90 -15.02
N LYS A 2 -62.67 17.09 -15.59
CA LYS A 2 -61.68 16.09 -16.01
C LYS A 2 -61.07 15.25 -14.88
N LYS A 3 -60.98 13.91 -15.06
CA LYS A 3 -60.24 12.99 -14.19
C LYS A 3 -58.74 13.07 -14.52
N PHE A 4 -57.92 13.51 -13.57
CA PHE A 4 -56.47 13.62 -13.71
C PHE A 4 -55.82 12.24 -13.46
N LYS A 5 -55.29 11.61 -14.50
CA LYS A 5 -54.47 10.39 -14.36
C LYS A 5 -53.03 10.81 -14.14
N LEU A 6 -52.55 10.74 -12.90
CA LEU A 6 -51.15 10.94 -12.57
C LEU A 6 -50.39 9.65 -12.94
N LEU A 7 -49.61 9.70 -14.03
CA LEU A 7 -48.72 8.62 -14.43
C LEU A 7 -47.40 8.76 -13.65
N PHE A 8 -47.16 7.84 -12.71
CA PHE A 8 -45.89 7.76 -11.97
C PHE A 8 -44.87 7.02 -12.85
N LEU A 9 -43.93 7.74 -13.44
CA LEU A 9 -42.79 7.15 -14.16
C LEU A 9 -41.68 6.86 -13.15
N LEU A 10 -41.55 5.59 -12.74
CA LEU A 10 -40.48 5.14 -11.85
C LEU A 10 -39.19 4.97 -12.68
N LEU A 11 -38.31 5.98 -12.66
CA LEU A 11 -36.99 5.88 -13.27
C LEU A 11 -36.09 5.04 -12.34
N LEU A 12 -35.94 3.74 -12.63
CA LEU A 12 -34.93 2.90 -11.98
C LEU A 12 -33.56 3.29 -12.54
N VAL A 13 -32.83 4.15 -11.80
CA VAL A 13 -31.41 4.37 -12.03
C VAL A 13 -30.66 3.23 -11.35
N THR A 14 -30.31 2.19 -12.10
CA THR A 14 -29.40 1.16 -11.61
C THR A 14 -27.98 1.73 -11.60
N ALA A 15 -27.51 2.15 -10.42
CA ALA A 15 -26.11 2.47 -10.23
C ALA A 15 -25.29 1.16 -10.31
N ILE A 16 -24.70 0.88 -11.48
CA ILE A 16 -23.69 -0.17 -11.61
C ILE A 16 -22.43 0.35 -10.92
N THR A 17 -22.22 -0.05 -9.67
CA THR A 17 -20.96 0.19 -8.98
C THR A 17 -19.93 -0.78 -9.56
N PHE A 18 -19.01 -0.27 -10.38
CA PHE A 18 -17.85 -1.06 -10.78
C PHE A 18 -16.99 -1.29 -9.53
N ALA A 19 -16.88 -2.53 -9.07
CA ALA A 19 -15.94 -2.87 -8.01
C ALA A 19 -14.53 -2.52 -8.48
N GLN A 20 -13.87 -1.59 -7.79
CA GLN A 20 -12.51 -1.17 -8.12
C GLN A 20 -11.59 -2.38 -8.09
N GLU A 21 -10.86 -2.62 -9.18
CA GLU A 21 -10.04 -3.83 -9.35
C GLU A 21 -8.96 -3.98 -8.26
N SER A 22 -8.52 -2.86 -7.70
CA SER A 22 -7.62 -2.78 -6.56
C SER A 22 -8.22 -1.81 -5.54
N PRO A 23 -9.06 -2.29 -4.60
CA PRO A 23 -9.72 -1.41 -3.65
C PRO A 23 -8.69 -0.63 -2.83
N ARG A 24 -8.98 0.65 -2.56
CA ARG A 24 -8.19 1.43 -1.60
C ARG A 24 -8.52 0.94 -0.19
N LYS A 25 -7.48 0.58 0.56
CA LYS A 25 -7.55 0.11 1.94
C LYS A 25 -6.67 0.96 2.83
N GLN A 26 -6.96 0.90 4.12
CA GLN A 26 -6.18 1.55 5.14
C GLN A 26 -5.95 0.59 6.30
N ALA A 27 -4.70 0.48 6.74
CA ALA A 27 -4.32 -0.19 7.97
C ALA A 27 -3.96 0.87 9.01
N THR A 28 -4.53 0.75 10.21
CA THR A 28 -4.30 1.69 11.31
C THR A 28 -3.93 0.91 12.56
N GLY A 29 -2.93 1.39 13.29
CA GLY A 29 -2.45 0.74 14.50
C GLY A 29 -1.55 1.64 15.32
N LYS A 30 -1.16 1.16 16.51
CA LYS A 30 -0.23 1.88 17.39
C LYS A 30 1.13 1.20 17.39
N ILE A 31 2.18 2.02 17.34
CA ILE A 31 3.57 1.62 17.49
C ILE A 31 4.14 2.44 18.65
N GLY A 32 4.30 1.79 19.80
CA GLY A 32 4.53 2.49 21.06
C GLY A 32 3.44 3.54 21.34
N ALA A 33 3.85 4.81 21.42
CA ALA A 33 2.92 5.93 21.64
C ALA A 33 2.43 6.60 20.34
N ALA A 34 2.96 6.21 19.18
CA ALA A 34 2.61 6.78 17.88
C ALA A 34 1.43 6.01 17.25
N THR A 35 0.53 6.74 16.60
CA THR A 35 -0.45 6.19 15.68
C THR A 35 0.19 6.13 14.30
N ALA A 36 0.16 4.94 13.69
CA ALA A 36 0.62 4.71 12.34
C ALA A 36 -0.58 4.39 11.43
N ILE A 37 -0.56 4.92 10.22
CA ILE A 37 -1.56 4.67 9.17
C ILE A 37 -0.82 4.31 7.89
N VAL A 38 -1.23 3.20 7.26
CA VAL A 38 -0.80 2.82 5.92
C VAL A 38 -2.00 2.89 4.99
N ASP A 39 -1.94 3.76 3.99
CA ASP A 39 -2.99 3.94 2.99
C ASP A 39 -2.50 3.42 1.64
N TYR A 40 -3.19 2.42 1.07
CA TYR A 40 -2.68 1.62 -0.04
C TYR A 40 -3.77 1.10 -0.97
N GLY A 41 -3.44 0.91 -2.24
CA GLY A 41 -4.26 0.11 -3.16
C GLY A 41 -3.95 -1.37 -2.97
N SER A 42 -4.98 -2.22 -2.87
CA SER A 42 -4.88 -3.66 -2.56
C SER A 42 -5.13 -4.54 -3.81
N PRO A 43 -4.18 -4.66 -4.78
CA PRO A 43 -4.32 -5.55 -5.93
C PRO A 43 -4.38 -7.03 -5.51
N SER A 44 -5.08 -7.83 -6.30
CA SER A 44 -5.17 -9.29 -6.12
C SER A 44 -4.17 -10.04 -7.01
N VAL A 45 -3.74 -11.25 -6.67
CA VAL A 45 -2.79 -12.03 -7.48
C VAL A 45 -3.42 -12.46 -8.80
N LYS A 46 -4.66 -13.00 -8.75
CA LYS A 46 -5.44 -13.45 -9.91
C LYS A 46 -4.70 -14.43 -10.83
N GLY A 47 -3.95 -15.36 -10.24
CA GLY A 47 -3.19 -16.38 -10.99
C GLY A 47 -1.96 -15.84 -11.75
N ARG A 48 -1.60 -14.57 -11.59
CA ARG A 48 -0.43 -13.96 -12.22
C ARG A 48 0.84 -14.24 -11.43
N THR A 49 1.97 -14.31 -12.13
CA THR A 49 3.28 -14.22 -11.48
C THR A 49 3.51 -12.78 -11.02
N ILE A 50 3.66 -12.61 -9.71
CA ILE A 50 3.81 -11.26 -9.12
C ILE A 50 5.25 -10.78 -9.19
N TRP A 51 6.15 -11.50 -8.54
CA TRP A 51 7.53 -11.07 -8.38
C TRP A 51 8.38 -11.50 -9.58
N GLY A 52 9.06 -10.54 -10.21
CA GLY A 52 9.84 -10.76 -11.43
C GLY A 52 9.06 -10.48 -12.72
N GLU A 53 7.72 -10.50 -12.71
CA GLU A 53 6.88 -10.18 -13.87
C GLU A 53 6.01 -8.95 -13.64
N LEU A 54 4.89 -9.07 -12.91
CA LEU A 54 4.01 -7.92 -12.65
C LEU A 54 4.72 -6.82 -11.86
N VAL A 55 5.56 -7.22 -10.91
CA VAL A 55 6.48 -6.37 -10.16
C VAL A 55 7.90 -6.78 -10.54
N PRO A 56 8.53 -6.07 -11.50
CA PRO A 56 9.87 -6.41 -11.96
C PRO A 56 10.92 -6.22 -10.86
N TYR A 57 11.89 -7.13 -10.80
CA TYR A 57 13.05 -6.97 -9.93
C TYR A 57 13.94 -5.79 -10.36
N GLY A 58 14.60 -5.17 -9.38
CA GLY A 58 15.50 -4.03 -9.59
C GLY A 58 14.80 -2.72 -9.96
N LYS A 59 13.47 -2.66 -9.91
CA LYS A 59 12.67 -1.47 -10.25
C LYS A 59 11.90 -0.95 -9.04
N VAL A 60 11.75 0.37 -8.96
CA VAL A 60 10.97 1.02 -7.90
C VAL A 60 9.48 0.74 -8.10
N TRP A 61 8.89 0.10 -7.10
CA TRP A 61 7.47 -0.20 -7.05
C TRP A 61 6.81 0.53 -5.88
N ARG A 62 5.68 1.19 -6.15
CA ARG A 62 4.83 1.89 -5.16
C ARG A 62 4.22 1.04 -4.06
N ALA A 63 4.55 -0.26 -4.03
CA ALA A 63 4.04 -1.21 -3.04
C ALA A 63 2.50 -1.19 -2.91
N GLY A 64 1.81 -1.13 -4.05
CA GLY A 64 0.36 -0.95 -4.13
C GLY A 64 -0.11 -0.81 -5.57
N ALA A 65 -1.37 -0.39 -5.73
CA ALA A 65 -2.00 -0.09 -7.01
C ALA A 65 -2.55 1.34 -7.05
N ASN A 66 -2.71 1.90 -8.26
CA ASN A 66 -3.15 3.28 -8.52
C ASN A 66 -2.25 4.32 -7.82
N GLU A 67 -2.78 5.16 -6.94
CA GLU A 67 -2.04 6.13 -6.14
C GLU A 67 -1.00 5.43 -5.25
N ASN A 68 0.13 6.10 -5.01
CA ASN A 68 1.21 5.55 -4.21
C ASN A 68 0.72 5.14 -2.81
N THR A 69 1.33 4.08 -2.28
CA THR A 69 1.15 3.73 -0.87
C THR A 69 1.79 4.81 -0.02
N THR A 70 1.14 5.17 1.10
CA THR A 70 1.67 6.18 2.02
C THR A 70 1.68 5.68 3.46
N PHE A 71 2.75 6.04 4.18
CA PHE A 71 2.89 5.79 5.60
C PHE A 71 2.75 7.12 6.33
N SER A 72 1.87 7.20 7.32
CA SER A 72 1.68 8.39 8.14
C SER A 72 1.90 8.06 9.62
N PHE A 73 2.64 8.93 10.30
CA PHE A 73 2.90 8.82 11.74
C PHE A 73 2.55 10.14 12.42
N ASP A 74 1.78 10.08 13.50
CA ASP A 74 1.42 11.27 14.29
C ASP A 74 2.56 11.77 15.22
N LYS A 75 3.58 10.95 15.42
CA LYS A 75 4.77 11.20 16.24
C LYS A 75 6.02 10.68 15.54
N ASP A 76 7.18 11.17 16.00
CA ASP A 76 8.47 10.61 15.59
C ASP A 76 8.50 9.11 15.90
N VAL A 77 8.99 8.31 14.95
CA VAL A 77 9.23 6.87 15.10
C VAL A 77 10.66 6.53 14.70
N LYS A 78 11.12 5.32 15.00
CA LYS A 78 12.39 4.79 14.53
C LYS A 78 12.13 3.57 13.66
N ILE A 79 12.61 3.60 12.41
CA ILE A 79 12.53 2.46 11.50
C ILE A 79 13.93 1.90 11.33
N GLY A 80 14.14 0.64 11.74
CA GLY A 80 15.48 0.08 11.90
C GLY A 80 16.34 0.96 12.82
N ASN A 81 17.39 1.56 12.26
CA ASN A 81 18.28 2.48 12.99
C ASN A 81 18.01 3.97 12.72
N THR A 82 17.06 4.30 11.85
CA THR A 82 16.83 5.66 11.38
C THR A 82 15.63 6.29 12.08
N LYS A 83 15.81 7.50 12.61
CA LYS A 83 14.73 8.30 13.18
C LYS A 83 13.92 8.95 12.05
N ILE A 84 12.63 8.71 12.03
CA ILE A 84 11.67 9.28 11.08
C ILE A 84 10.80 10.27 11.85
N LYS A 85 10.64 11.47 11.29
CA LYS A 85 9.80 12.51 11.91
C LYS A 85 8.32 12.18 11.76
N ALA A 86 7.50 12.73 12.65
CA ALA A 86 6.06 12.76 12.44
C ALA A 86 5.75 13.37 11.05
N GLY A 87 4.84 12.76 10.32
CA GLY A 87 4.52 13.19 8.96
C GLY A 87 3.96 12.08 8.07
N LYS A 88 3.75 12.40 6.80
CA LYS A 88 3.26 11.50 5.76
C LYS A 88 4.33 11.32 4.69
N TYR A 89 4.56 10.08 4.30
CA TYR A 89 5.63 9.68 3.40
C TYR A 89 5.10 8.76 2.31
N GLY A 90 5.60 8.90 1.10
CA GLY A 90 5.41 7.93 0.04
C GLY A 90 6.23 6.68 0.34
N PHE A 91 5.63 5.51 0.17
CA PHE A 91 6.27 4.24 0.41
C PHE A 91 6.57 3.51 -0.89
N PHE A 92 7.80 3.05 -1.04
CA PHE A 92 8.25 2.30 -2.20
C PHE A 92 9.10 1.10 -1.79
N ILE A 93 9.15 0.11 -2.67
CA ILE A 93 9.97 -1.09 -2.54
C ILE A 93 10.73 -1.28 -3.85
N ILE A 94 12.01 -1.64 -3.77
CA ILE A 94 12.77 -2.21 -4.88
C ILE A 94 12.97 -3.70 -4.58
N PRO A 95 12.17 -4.59 -5.18
CA PRO A 95 12.34 -6.01 -4.99
C PRO A 95 13.58 -6.50 -5.75
N ASN A 96 14.25 -7.51 -5.22
CA ASN A 96 15.40 -8.15 -5.84
C ASN A 96 15.21 -9.67 -5.85
N GLU A 97 15.77 -10.34 -6.85
CA GLU A 97 15.56 -11.79 -7.01
C GLU A 97 16.27 -12.63 -5.93
N ASN A 98 17.56 -12.37 -5.71
CA ASN A 98 18.44 -13.23 -4.91
C ASN A 98 19.18 -12.46 -3.79
N LYS A 99 18.66 -11.31 -3.38
CA LYS A 99 19.24 -10.47 -2.31
C LYS A 99 18.16 -9.72 -1.56
N GLU A 100 18.57 -8.97 -0.53
CA GLU A 100 17.71 -8.08 0.22
C GLU A 100 16.94 -7.14 -0.70
N TRP A 101 15.68 -6.89 -0.33
CA TRP A 101 14.86 -5.87 -0.97
C TRP A 101 15.12 -4.54 -0.29
N VAL A 102 14.89 -3.46 -1.02
CA VAL A 102 15.05 -2.12 -0.45
C VAL A 102 13.67 -1.55 -0.17
N ILE A 103 13.40 -1.15 1.08
CA ILE A 103 12.23 -0.34 1.42
C ILE A 103 12.63 1.13 1.50
N ILE A 104 11.71 1.99 1.08
CA ILE A 104 11.97 3.42 0.92
C ILE A 104 10.80 4.20 1.50
N LEU A 105 11.12 5.20 2.33
CA LEU A 105 10.20 6.30 2.61
C LEU A 105 10.71 7.54 1.89
N ASN A 106 9.83 8.18 1.13
CA ASN A 106 10.09 9.37 0.37
C ASN A 106 9.22 10.52 0.88
N SER A 107 9.76 11.74 0.96
CA SER A 107 9.00 12.90 1.40
C SER A 107 7.87 13.28 0.43
N LYS A 108 8.00 12.93 -0.85
CA LYS A 108 6.92 13.03 -1.83
C LYS A 108 5.94 11.88 -1.68
N ASN A 109 4.67 12.21 -1.50
CA ASN A 109 3.63 11.26 -1.09
C ASN A 109 2.31 11.36 -1.87
N ASP A 110 2.31 12.07 -2.99
CA ASP A 110 1.14 12.42 -3.82
C ASP A 110 1.22 11.87 -5.26
N ALA A 111 2.04 10.84 -5.48
CA ALA A 111 2.31 10.30 -6.81
C ALA A 111 1.22 9.32 -7.28
N TRP A 112 0.86 9.39 -8.55
CA TRP A 112 0.19 8.26 -9.22
C TRP A 112 1.21 7.22 -9.62
N GLY A 113 1.05 5.98 -9.17
CA GLY A 113 2.02 4.95 -9.51
C GLY A 113 3.35 5.10 -8.76
N SER A 114 4.44 4.76 -9.47
CA SER A 114 5.81 5.15 -9.09
C SER A 114 6.28 6.40 -9.86
N ASN A 115 5.38 7.05 -10.61
CA ASN A 115 5.75 8.17 -11.48
C ASN A 115 6.12 9.38 -10.62
N GLY A 116 7.25 10.00 -10.95
CA GLY A 116 7.74 11.13 -10.18
C GLY A 116 8.39 10.78 -8.84
N TYR A 117 8.72 9.49 -8.61
CA TYR A 117 9.72 9.09 -7.61
C TYR A 117 11.04 9.81 -7.89
N ASN A 118 11.62 10.44 -6.86
CA ASN A 118 12.95 11.04 -6.90
C ASN A 118 13.73 10.55 -5.67
N GLN A 119 14.83 9.85 -5.89
CA GLN A 119 15.68 9.31 -4.84
C GLN A 119 16.28 10.39 -3.92
N GLU A 120 16.46 11.63 -4.40
CA GLU A 120 16.93 12.74 -3.56
C GLU A 120 15.94 13.12 -2.44
N LEU A 121 14.69 12.70 -2.57
CA LEU A 121 13.62 12.93 -1.59
C LEU A 121 13.45 11.74 -0.62
N ASP A 122 14.29 10.70 -0.73
CA ASP A 122 14.29 9.57 0.19
C ASP A 122 14.70 10.03 1.59
N VAL A 123 13.82 9.86 2.57
CA VAL A 123 14.10 10.09 4.00
C VAL A 123 14.55 8.81 4.69
N LEU A 124 14.29 7.66 4.07
CA LEU A 124 14.75 6.34 4.50
C LEU A 124 15.00 5.47 3.28
N ARG A 125 16.12 4.74 3.30
CA ARG A 125 16.39 3.62 2.41
C ARG A 125 17.01 2.52 3.24
N MET A 126 16.35 1.37 3.32
CA MET A 126 16.75 0.29 4.23
C MET A 126 16.56 -1.06 3.57
N ASP A 127 17.56 -1.92 3.74
CA ASP A 127 17.48 -3.30 3.27
C ASP A 127 16.59 -4.14 4.19
N VAL A 128 15.76 -4.98 3.59
CA VAL A 128 14.90 -5.94 4.28
C VAL A 128 14.98 -7.29 3.59
N LYS A 129 14.93 -8.35 4.38
CA LYS A 129 14.90 -9.72 3.83
C LYS A 129 13.45 -10.12 3.55
N PRO A 130 13.07 -10.41 2.28
CA PRO A 130 11.75 -10.99 2.01
C PRO A 130 11.68 -12.40 2.60
N ILE A 131 10.52 -12.75 3.15
CA ILE A 131 10.25 -14.07 3.72
C ILE A 131 9.28 -14.78 2.79
N ASN A 132 9.71 -15.89 2.20
CA ASN A 132 8.82 -16.75 1.43
C ASN A 132 7.82 -17.46 2.35
N THR A 133 6.56 -17.50 1.94
CA THR A 133 5.47 -18.14 2.67
C THR A 133 4.87 -19.27 1.85
N GLU A 134 4.39 -20.33 2.52
CA GLU A 134 3.72 -21.44 1.85
C GLU A 134 2.33 -21.03 1.34
N THR A 135 1.61 -20.23 2.14
CA THR A 135 0.30 -19.70 1.81
C THR A 135 0.41 -18.54 0.82
N ASN A 136 -0.44 -18.58 -0.22
CA ASN A 136 -0.63 -17.47 -1.14
C ASN A 136 -1.58 -16.44 -0.54
N GLN A 137 -1.08 -15.24 -0.26
CA GLN A 137 -1.88 -14.08 0.10
C GLN A 137 -2.48 -13.46 -1.17
N GLU A 138 -3.76 -13.73 -1.41
CA GLU A 138 -4.43 -13.34 -2.66
C GLU A 138 -4.47 -11.82 -2.87
N ALA A 139 -4.83 -11.04 -1.86
CA ALA A 139 -4.86 -9.59 -1.94
C ALA A 139 -3.70 -8.99 -1.14
N LEU A 140 -2.98 -8.02 -1.71
CA LEU A 140 -1.94 -7.26 -1.00
C LEU A 140 -2.52 -6.69 0.29
N ASP A 141 -1.84 -6.94 1.39
CA ASP A 141 -2.32 -6.56 2.71
C ASP A 141 -1.22 -5.98 3.58
N TYR A 142 -1.60 -5.02 4.41
CA TYR A 142 -0.74 -4.36 5.38
C TYR A 142 -1.34 -4.52 6.78
N ALA A 143 -0.51 -4.87 7.75
CA ALA A 143 -0.89 -4.93 9.15
C ALA A 143 0.12 -4.14 9.99
N ILE A 144 -0.38 -3.44 11.00
CA ILE A 144 0.43 -2.68 11.95
C ILE A 144 0.40 -3.43 13.28
N GLY A 145 1.55 -4.02 13.65
CA GLY A 145 1.78 -4.61 14.96
C GLY A 145 2.38 -3.60 15.93
N GLU A 146 2.66 -4.04 17.16
CA GLU A 146 3.17 -3.16 18.22
C GLU A 146 4.56 -2.58 17.93
N LYS A 147 5.39 -3.30 17.14
CA LYS A 147 6.79 -2.95 16.84
C LYS A 147 7.17 -3.17 15.37
N GLU A 148 6.17 -3.35 14.52
CA GLU A 148 6.41 -3.70 13.12
C GLU A 148 5.24 -3.32 12.22
N ILE A 149 5.54 -3.07 10.96
CA ILE A 149 4.57 -3.03 9.88
C ILE A 149 4.85 -4.24 8.98
N VAL A 150 3.82 -5.05 8.75
CA VAL A 150 3.92 -6.29 7.97
C VAL A 150 3.21 -6.11 6.65
N ILE A 151 3.87 -6.52 5.57
CA ILE A 151 3.33 -6.53 4.21
C ILE A 151 3.22 -7.99 3.78
N LYS A 152 2.08 -8.39 3.22
CA LYS A 152 1.89 -9.72 2.64
C LYS A 152 1.27 -9.62 1.26
N TRP A 153 1.86 -10.29 0.27
CA TRP A 153 1.24 -10.47 -1.04
C TRP A 153 1.85 -11.64 -1.80
N ALA A 154 1.00 -12.40 -2.48
CA ALA A 154 1.35 -13.69 -3.04
C ALA A 154 2.05 -14.55 -1.96
N LYS A 155 3.20 -15.15 -2.29
CA LYS A 155 3.99 -15.97 -1.35
C LYS A 155 5.13 -15.21 -0.67
N VAL A 156 5.02 -13.87 -0.56
CA VAL A 156 6.05 -13.04 0.09
C VAL A 156 5.46 -12.27 1.26
N LYS A 157 6.21 -12.27 2.36
CA LYS A 157 6.00 -11.43 3.54
C LYS A 157 7.22 -10.55 3.77
N ILE A 158 6.99 -9.28 4.09
CA ILE A 158 8.03 -8.34 4.52
C ILE A 158 7.65 -7.84 5.92
N VAL A 159 8.65 -7.74 6.80
CA VAL A 159 8.49 -7.21 8.14
C VAL A 159 9.40 -5.99 8.26
N ILE A 160 8.81 -4.83 8.51
CA ILE A 160 9.51 -3.57 8.70
C ILE A 160 9.51 -3.27 10.20
N PRO A 161 10.66 -3.31 10.89
CA PRO A 161 10.72 -3.00 12.32
C PRO A 161 10.52 -1.51 12.55
N VAL A 162 9.61 -1.16 13.47
CA VAL A 162 9.29 0.22 13.83
C VAL A 162 9.14 0.35 15.35
N GLN A 163 9.66 1.43 15.93
CA GLN A 163 9.66 1.68 17.38
C GLN A 163 9.30 3.11 17.70
#